data_AF-A0A1H6US86-F1
#
_entry.id   AF-A0A1H6US86-F1
#
_cell.length_a   1.000
_cell.length_b   1.000
_cell.length_c   1.000
_cell.angle_alpha   90.00
_cell.angle_beta   90.00
_cell.angle_gamma   90.00
#
_symmetry.space_group_name_H-M   'P 1'
#
loop_
_entity.id
_entity.type
_entity.pdbx_description
1 polymer ?
#
loop_
_entity_poly.entity_id
_entity_poly.type
_entity_poly.pdbx_seq_one_letter_code
_entity_poly.pdbx_strand_id
1 'polypeptide(L)'
;MGFKRVGVLLVGVGLCLSLFSAVAFGTVSASTEALCEDHEPDYSLAGVDGLSVQYSDGCNEKTVNPLVTGGGLLTVAGLAVGLGGVLQDRSTED
;
A
#
# COMPACT_ATOMS: atom_id res chain seq x y z
N MET A 1 4.18 -20.15 17.78
CA MET A 1 3.57 -18.96 18.49
C MET A 1 4.16 -17.57 18.15
N GLY A 2 5.48 -17.34 18.11
CA GLY A 2 6.05 -15.98 17.91
C GLY A 2 5.68 -15.32 16.58
N PHE A 3 5.80 -16.05 15.46
CA PHE A 3 5.51 -15.53 14.12
C PHE A 3 4.05 -15.13 13.90
N LYS A 4 3.09 -15.84 14.52
CA LYS A 4 1.66 -15.48 14.49
C LYS A 4 1.43 -14.09 15.05
N ARG A 5 1.98 -13.80 16.24
CA ARG A 5 1.81 -12.49 16.90
C ARG A 5 2.52 -11.37 16.14
N VAL A 6 3.73 -11.63 15.66
CA VAL A 6 4.46 -10.67 14.82
C VAL A 6 3.67 -10.34 13.56
N GLY A 7 3.16 -11.36 12.87
CA GLY A 7 2.31 -11.17 11.69
C GLY A 7 1.10 -10.28 11.97
N VAL A 8 0.34 -10.57 13.04
CA VAL A 8 -0.83 -9.77 13.43
C VAL A 8 -0.46 -8.30 13.73
N LEU A 9 0.65 -8.07 14.42
CA LEU A 9 1.11 -6.70 14.71
C LEU A 9 1.51 -5.96 13.44
N LEU A 10 2.23 -6.62 12.52
CA LEU A 10 2.62 -6.03 11.24
C LEU A 10 1.39 -5.70 10.36
N VAL A 11 0.38 -6.58 10.35
CA VAL A 11 -0.90 -6.31 9.68
C VAL A 11 -1.59 -5.09 10.28
N GLY A 12 -1.74 -5.04 11.60
CA GLY A 12 -2.41 -3.94 12.28
C GLY A 12 -1.71 -2.61 12.05
N VAL A 13 -0.39 -2.57 12.24
CA VAL A 13 0.41 -1.35 12.03
C VAL A 13 0.40 -0.92 10.56
N GLY A 14 0.57 -1.86 9.63
CA GLY A 14 0.53 -1.58 8.20
C GLY A 14 -0.82 -1.01 7.74
N LEU A 15 -1.92 -1.58 8.22
CA LEU A 15 -3.27 -1.09 7.91
C LEU A 15 -3.50 0.30 8.50
N CYS A 16 -3.13 0.53 9.75
CA CYS A 16 -3.26 1.85 10.37
C CYS A 16 -2.45 2.90 9.59
N LEU A 17 -1.17 2.60 9.31
CA LEU A 17 -0.31 3.52 8.56
C LEU A 17 -0.86 3.82 7.17
N SER A 18 -1.30 2.80 6.44
CA SER A 18 -1.81 2.98 5.08
C SER A 18 -3.13 3.75 5.06
N LEU A 19 -4.10 3.39 5.90
CA LEU A 19 -5.41 4.03 5.94
C LEU A 19 -5.33 5.47 6.44
N PHE A 20 -4.62 5.73 7.55
CA PHE A 20 -4.51 7.10 8.06
C PHE A 20 -3.74 8.00 7.08
N SER A 21 -2.67 7.49 6.46
CA SER A 21 -1.93 8.25 5.46
C SER A 21 -2.75 8.47 4.19
N ALA A 22 -3.56 7.50 3.77
CA ALA A 22 -4.43 7.62 2.60
C ALA A 22 -5.51 8.70 2.81
N VAL A 23 -6.13 8.72 3.99
CA VAL A 23 -7.19 9.67 4.33
C VAL A 23 -6.63 11.08 4.55
N ALA A 24 -5.52 11.20 5.28
CA ALA A 24 -4.98 12.52 5.64
C ALA A 24 -4.15 13.15 4.52
N PHE A 25 -3.39 12.34 3.78
CA PHE A 25 -2.35 12.79 2.87
C PHE A 25 -2.19 11.86 1.66
N GLY A 26 -3.29 11.34 1.10
CA GLY A 26 -3.25 10.24 0.12
C GLY A 26 -2.33 10.48 -1.08
N THR A 27 -2.35 11.70 -1.64
CA THR A 27 -1.42 12.14 -2.68
C THR A 27 -0.55 13.27 -2.17
N VAL A 28 0.76 13.15 -2.36
CA VAL A 28 1.75 14.18 -1.93
C VAL A 28 2.05 15.20 -3.02
N SER A 29 1.79 14.86 -4.28
CA SER A 29 1.95 15.75 -5.42
C SER A 29 0.90 15.41 -6.48
N ALA A 30 0.40 16.44 -7.15
CA ALA A 30 -0.48 16.30 -8.30
C ALA A 30 -0.12 17.38 -9.33
N SER A 31 0.09 16.96 -10.57
CA SER A 31 0.30 17.85 -11.72
C SER A 31 -0.85 17.64 -12.70
N THR A 32 -1.44 18.73 -13.19
CA THR A 32 -2.59 18.73 -14.10
C THR A 32 -2.21 19.42 -15.38
N GLU A 33 -2.51 18.81 -16.53
CA GLU A 33 -2.39 19.49 -17.82
C GLU A 33 -3.44 20.61 -17.96
N ALA A 34 -3.04 21.76 -18.50
CA ALA A 34 -3.87 22.98 -18.52
C ALA A 34 -5.13 22.90 -19.41
N LEU A 35 -5.28 21.84 -20.20
CA LEU A 35 -6.35 21.65 -21.21
C LEU A 35 -7.12 20.33 -21.00
N CYS A 36 -7.29 19.91 -19.76
CA CYS A 36 -8.07 18.72 -19.41
C CYS A 36 -9.45 19.09 -18.83
N GLU A 37 -10.40 19.41 -19.71
CA GLU A 37 -11.82 19.50 -19.37
C GLU A 37 -12.51 18.18 -19.71
N ASP A 38 -13.22 17.62 -18.72
CA ASP A 38 -14.14 16.48 -18.86
C ASP A 38 -13.55 15.25 -19.60
N HIS A 39 -12.36 14.82 -19.17
CA HIS A 39 -11.71 13.64 -19.73
C HIS A 39 -12.21 12.35 -19.04
N GLU A 40 -12.36 11.29 -19.83
CA GLU A 40 -12.59 9.95 -19.28
C GLU A 40 -11.27 9.46 -18.66
N PRO A 41 -11.23 9.11 -17.35
CA PRO A 41 -9.98 8.77 -16.69
C PRO A 41 -9.42 7.45 -17.22
N ASP A 42 -8.18 7.47 -17.70
CA ASP A 42 -7.41 6.27 -18.07
C ASP A 42 -6.25 6.09 -17.10
N TYR A 43 -6.37 5.10 -16.21
CA TYR A 43 -5.40 4.89 -15.14
C TYR A 43 -4.21 4.07 -15.63
N SER A 44 -3.03 4.68 -15.59
CA SER A 44 -1.78 4.01 -15.92
C SER A 44 -0.72 4.24 -14.86
N LEU A 45 0.16 3.27 -14.69
CA LEU A 45 1.33 3.42 -13.80
C LEU A 45 2.38 4.27 -14.53
N ALA A 46 2.64 5.47 -14.03
CA ALA A 46 3.63 6.38 -14.59
C ALA A 46 5.05 6.02 -14.10
N GLY A 47 5.18 5.55 -12.86
CA GLY A 47 6.47 5.12 -12.33
C GLY A 47 6.44 4.73 -10.87
N VAL A 48 7.56 4.16 -10.41
CA VAL A 48 7.79 3.83 -9.00
C VAL A 48 9.18 4.32 -8.62
N ASP A 49 9.27 5.10 -7.54
CA ASP A 49 10.54 5.53 -6.95
C ASP A 49 10.54 5.20 -5.44
N GLY A 50 11.26 4.14 -5.07
CA GLY A 50 11.23 3.59 -3.72
C GLY A 50 9.82 3.14 -3.30
N LEU A 51 9.22 3.84 -2.33
CA LEU A 51 7.85 3.61 -1.87
C LEU A 51 6.84 4.58 -2.51
N SER A 52 7.29 5.56 -3.28
CA SER A 52 6.43 6.51 -3.97
C SER A 52 5.93 5.88 -5.27
N VAL A 53 4.61 5.79 -5.41
CA VAL A 53 3.97 5.30 -6.64
C VAL A 53 3.39 6.49 -7.39
N GLN A 54 3.72 6.59 -8.66
CA GLN A 54 3.20 7.61 -9.55
C GLN A 54 2.22 6.97 -10.52
N TYR A 55 1.02 7.52 -10.59
CA TYR A 55 0.00 7.10 -11.55
C TYR A 55 -0.51 8.29 -12.34
N SER A 56 -0.82 8.06 -13.60
CA SER A 56 -1.54 9.00 -14.44
C SER A 56 -3.00 8.57 -14.50
N ASP A 57 -3.92 9.54 -14.49
CA ASP A 57 -5.33 9.31 -14.85
C ASP A 57 -5.64 9.77 -16.29
N GLY A 58 -4.60 9.84 -17.14
CA GLY A 58 -4.64 10.27 -18.53
C GLY A 58 -4.29 11.76 -18.69
N CYS A 59 -4.68 12.58 -17.72
CA CYS A 59 -4.54 14.04 -17.74
C CYS A 59 -3.78 14.59 -16.53
N ASN A 60 -3.79 13.85 -15.42
CA ASN A 60 -3.11 14.25 -14.20
C ASN A 60 -2.11 13.19 -13.80
N GLU A 61 -0.90 13.61 -13.43
CA GLU A 61 0.08 12.77 -12.76
C GLU A 61 -0.02 12.98 -11.25
N LYS A 62 -0.18 11.89 -10.51
CA LYS A 62 -0.34 11.90 -9.06
C LYS A 62 0.70 11.00 -8.41
N THR A 63 1.34 11.51 -7.37
CA THR A 63 2.27 10.75 -6.54
C THR A 63 1.58 10.36 -5.24
N VAL A 64 1.43 9.05 -5.03
CA VAL A 64 0.90 8.47 -3.79
C VAL A 64 1.90 8.66 -2.66
N ASN A 65 1.40 8.98 -1.48
CA ASN A 65 2.24 9.10 -0.30
C ASN A 65 2.96 7.78 0.00
N PRO A 66 4.30 7.79 0.17
CA PRO A 66 5.07 6.58 0.41
C PRO A 66 4.66 5.82 1.68
N LEU A 67 4.05 6.47 2.66
CA LEU A 67 3.49 5.80 3.84
C LEU A 67 2.27 4.94 3.51
N VAL A 68 1.50 5.29 2.48
CA VAL A 68 0.37 4.48 2.01
C VAL A 68 0.90 3.18 1.40
N THR A 69 1.84 3.29 0.46
CA THR A 69 2.48 2.13 -0.18
C THR A 69 3.24 1.29 0.84
N GLY A 70 4.04 1.93 1.71
CA GLY A 70 4.80 1.27 2.76
C GLY A 70 3.92 0.55 3.77
N GLY A 71 2.83 1.18 4.22
CA GLY A 71 1.84 0.54 5.08
C GLY A 71 1.14 -0.64 4.41
N GLY A 72 0.81 -0.50 3.12
CA GLY A 72 0.25 -1.59 2.31
C GLY A 72 1.20 -2.79 2.22
N LEU A 73 2.48 -2.55 1.89
CA LEU A 73 3.50 -3.59 1.84
C LEU A 73 3.72 -4.26 3.21
N LEU A 74 3.75 -3.48 4.29
CA LEU A 74 3.88 -4.00 5.65
C LEU A 74 2.70 -4.90 6.03
N THR A 75 1.50 -4.54 5.57
CA THR A 75 0.29 -5.35 5.75
C THR A 75 0.41 -6.69 5.05
N VAL A 76 0.82 -6.69 3.77
CA VAL A 76 1.02 -7.91 2.98
C VAL A 76 2.10 -8.79 3.59
N ALA A 77 3.23 -8.21 4.00
CA ALA A 77 4.30 -8.93 4.68
C ALA A 77 3.82 -9.52 6.01
N GLY A 78 3.06 -8.77 6.80
CA GLY A 78 2.46 -9.23 8.05
C GLY A 78 1.52 -10.42 7.84
N LEU A 79 0.69 -10.40 6.79
CA LEU A 79 -0.17 -11.52 6.43
C LEU A 79 0.66 -12.77 6.09
N ALA A 80 1.69 -12.63 5.26
CA ALA A 80 2.56 -13.75 4.89
C ALA A 80 3.26 -14.37 6.11
N VAL A 81 3.82 -13.54 6.99
CA VAL A 81 4.48 -14.00 8.23
C VAL A 81 3.48 -14.66 9.19
N GLY A 82 2.31 -14.05 9.35
CA GLY A 82 1.24 -14.57 10.21
C GLY A 82 0.74 -15.93 9.74
N LEU A 83 0.45 -16.06 8.43
CA LEU A 83 0.03 -17.31 7.80
C LEU A 83 1.12 -18.38 7.90
N GLY A 84 2.39 -18.03 7.65
CA GLY A 84 3.51 -18.94 7.85
C GLY A 84 3.59 -19.48 9.27
N GLY A 85 3.36 -18.62 10.28
CA GLY A 85 3.27 -19.06 11.68
C GLY A 85 2.09 -19.99 11.97
N VAL A 86 0.95 -19.83 11.28
CA VAL A 86 -0.20 -20.75 11.38
C VAL A 86 0.11 -22.11 10.77
N LEU A 87 0.71 -22.11 9.58
CA LEU A 87 1.07 -23.35 8.89
C LEU A 87 2.15 -24.12 9.66
N GLN A 88 3.13 -23.44 10.24
CA GLN A 88 4.17 -24.07 11.03
C GLN A 88 3.61 -24.75 12.28
N ASP A 89 2.77 -24.05 13.05
CA ASP A 89 2.16 -24.64 14.25
C ASP A 89 1.34 -25.90 13.88
N ARG A 90 0.61 -25.89 12.74
CA ARG A 90 -0.11 -27.08 12.24
C ARG A 90 0.80 -28.22 11.82
N SER A 91 1.92 -27.93 11.15
CA SER A 91 2.87 -28.97 10.71
C SER A 91 3.58 -29.68 11.86
N THR A 92 3.53 -29.12 13.08
CA THR A 92 4.10 -29.73 14.29
C THR A 92 3.06 -30.46 15.15
N GLU A 93 1.78 -30.38 14.79
CA GLU A 93 0.68 -31.09 15.45
C GLU A 93 0.44 -32.49 14.84
N ASP A 94 0.96 -32.76 13.64
CA ASP A 94 0.97 -34.06 12.94
C ASP A 94 2.28 -34.86 13.24
#